data_AF-A0A5R2MY68-F1
#
_entry.id   AF-A0A5R2MY68-F1
#
_cell.length_a   1.000
_cell.length_b   1.000
_cell.length_c   1.000
_cell.angle_alpha   90.00
_cell.angle_beta   90.00
_cell.angle_gamma   90.00
#
_symmetry.space_group_name_H-M   'P 1'
#
loop_
_entity.id
_entity.type
_entity.pdbx_description
1 polymer ?
#
loop_
_entity_poly.entity_id
_entity_poly.type
_entity_poly.pdbx_seq_one_letter_code
_entity_poly.pdbx_strand_id
1 'polypeptide(L)'
;PDDLHERVLGVAAWPVYEMMRDEFGLRLPFDEWIVHKYEHYLPLVEGLKPRPGAIEVFHELHALGVQQAVVSNSDRMIVDANLRMVGLTYPGMKTISRNDVRDGKPHAEPFLRAAYLA
;
A
#
# COMPACT_ATOMS: atom_id res chain seq x y z
N PRO A 1 -13.58 -16.69 -0.26
CA PRO A 1 -14.00 -17.05 -1.64
C PRO A 1 -12.74 -17.08 -2.54
N ASP A 2 -12.80 -17.77 -3.67
CA ASP A 2 -11.62 -17.96 -4.53
C ASP A 2 -11.12 -16.65 -5.17
N ASP A 3 -12.04 -15.70 -5.38
CA ASP A 3 -11.79 -14.37 -5.95
C ASP A 3 -11.34 -13.33 -4.91
N LEU A 4 -11.16 -13.72 -3.64
CA LEU A 4 -10.94 -12.75 -2.55
C LEU A 4 -9.74 -11.85 -2.82
N HIS A 5 -8.65 -12.42 -3.37
CA HIS A 5 -7.44 -11.66 -3.67
C HIS A 5 -7.71 -10.49 -4.62
N GLU A 6 -8.45 -10.74 -5.70
CA GLU A 6 -8.76 -9.74 -6.71
C GLU A 6 -9.65 -8.63 -6.14
N ARG A 7 -10.59 -9.01 -5.28
CA ARG A 7 -11.55 -8.09 -4.65
C ARG A 7 -10.91 -7.11 -3.67
N VAL A 8 -9.80 -7.48 -3.03
CA VAL A 8 -9.15 -6.67 -1.99
C VAL A 8 -7.88 -5.97 -2.45
N LEU A 9 -7.33 -6.36 -3.61
CA LEU A 9 -6.07 -5.82 -4.10
C LEU A 9 -6.19 -4.31 -4.37
N GLY A 10 -5.33 -3.53 -3.71
CA GLY A 10 -5.31 -2.07 -3.87
C GLY A 10 -6.42 -1.32 -3.13
N VAL A 11 -7.28 -2.02 -2.39
CA VAL A 11 -8.36 -1.42 -1.59
C VAL A 11 -7.84 -1.05 -0.19
N ALA A 12 -8.31 0.07 0.36
CA ALA A 12 -7.97 0.46 1.72
C ALA A 12 -8.54 -0.54 2.74
N ALA A 13 -8.00 -0.55 3.96
CA ALA A 13 -8.39 -1.53 4.97
C ALA A 13 -9.86 -1.46 5.37
N TRP A 14 -10.44 -0.25 5.45
CA TRP A 14 -11.83 -0.08 5.91
C TRP A 14 -12.88 -0.69 4.97
N PRO A 15 -12.88 -0.42 3.65
CA PRO A 15 -13.83 -1.10 2.75
C PRO A 15 -13.65 -2.63 2.73
N VAL A 16 -12.42 -3.12 2.88
CA VAL A 16 -12.18 -4.58 3.01
C VAL A 16 -12.81 -5.11 4.29
N TYR A 17 -12.67 -4.40 5.41
CA TYR A 17 -13.31 -4.76 6.67
C TYR A 17 -14.83 -4.77 6.57
N GLU A 18 -15.44 -3.74 5.96
CA GLU A 18 -16.89 -3.69 5.75
C GLU A 18 -17.38 -4.88 4.94
N MET A 19 -16.69 -5.22 3.85
CA MET A 19 -17.00 -6.40 3.04
C MET A 19 -16.86 -7.71 3.85
N MET A 20 -15.81 -7.83 4.68
CA MET A 20 -15.63 -8.99 5.57
C MET A 20 -16.75 -9.12 6.61
N ARG A 21 -17.19 -8.00 7.18
CA ARG A 21 -18.31 -7.93 8.13
C ARG A 21 -19.61 -8.33 7.45
N ASP A 22 -19.92 -7.72 6.31
CA ASP A 22 -21.23 -7.78 5.68
C ASP A 22 -21.45 -9.09 4.91
N GLU A 23 -20.42 -9.64 4.27
CA GLU A 23 -20.54 -10.85 3.45
C GLU A 23 -20.07 -12.13 4.16
N PHE A 24 -19.09 -12.02 5.06
CA PHE A 24 -18.47 -13.18 5.73
C PHE A 24 -18.75 -13.23 7.23
N GLY A 25 -19.52 -12.27 7.77
CA GLY A 25 -19.95 -12.27 9.15
C GLY A 25 -18.84 -11.99 10.16
N LEU A 26 -17.78 -11.29 9.77
CA LEU A 26 -16.73 -10.84 10.69
C LEU A 26 -17.35 -10.00 11.81
N ARG A 27 -17.17 -10.41 13.07
CA ARG A 27 -17.71 -9.73 14.26
C ARG A 27 -16.70 -8.92 15.05
N LEU A 28 -15.42 -9.09 14.74
CA LEU A 28 -14.34 -8.41 15.43
C LEU A 28 -14.42 -6.90 15.15
N PRO A 29 -14.27 -6.02 16.15
CA PRO A 29 -14.17 -4.58 15.91
C PRO A 29 -13.02 -4.23 14.96
N PHE A 30 -13.17 -3.16 14.18
CA PHE A 30 -12.15 -2.76 13.19
C PHE A 30 -10.76 -2.62 13.81
N ASP A 31 -10.67 -1.96 14.98
CA ASP A 31 -9.40 -1.68 15.65
C ASP A 31 -8.68 -2.96 16.09
N GLU A 32 -9.41 -4.01 16.46
CA GLU A 32 -8.82 -5.32 16.77
C GLU A 32 -8.47 -6.08 15.49
N TRP A 33 -9.33 -6.04 14.48
CA TRP A 33 -9.10 -6.71 13.20
C TRP A 33 -7.86 -6.18 12.48
N ILE A 34 -7.68 -4.86 12.46
CA ILE A 34 -6.58 -4.22 11.75
C ILE A 34 -5.24 -4.55 12.40
N VAL A 35 -5.20 -4.63 13.73
CA VAL A 35 -4.02 -5.08 14.48
C VAL A 35 -3.67 -6.51 14.11
N HIS A 36 -4.61 -7.45 14.19
CA HIS A 36 -4.34 -8.85 13.82
C HIS A 36 -3.92 -9.02 12.36
N LYS A 37 -4.53 -8.26 11.45
CA LYS A 37 -4.11 -8.24 10.05
C LYS A 37 -2.64 -7.83 9.91
N TYR A 38 -2.21 -6.79 10.63
CA TYR A 38 -0.82 -6.32 10.56
C TYR A 38 0.16 -7.23 11.29
N GLU A 39 -0.19 -7.77 12.45
CA GLU A 39 0.60 -8.79 13.16
C GLU A 39 0.84 -10.02 12.28
N HIS A 40 -0.17 -10.43 11.51
CA HIS A 40 -0.03 -11.53 10.57
C HIS A 40 0.78 -11.16 9.32
N TYR A 41 0.59 -9.95 8.77
CA TYR A 41 1.22 -9.55 7.52
C TYR A 41 2.70 -9.20 7.65
N LEU A 42 3.09 -8.48 8.71
CA LEU A 42 4.44 -7.94 8.85
C LEU A 42 5.55 -9.02 8.79
N PRO A 43 5.41 -10.19 9.45
CA PRO A 43 6.40 -11.26 9.32
C PRO A 43 6.51 -11.82 7.90
N LEU A 44 5.45 -11.73 7.09
CA LEU A 44 5.42 -12.25 5.72
C LEU A 44 6.09 -11.31 4.71
N VAL A 45 6.40 -10.07 5.11
CA VAL A 45 7.05 -9.08 4.24
C VAL A 45 8.44 -9.57 3.81
N GLU A 46 9.10 -10.41 4.61
CA GLU A 46 10.37 -11.07 4.24
C GLU A 46 10.28 -11.92 2.96
N GLY A 47 9.09 -12.46 2.66
CA GLY A 47 8.84 -13.25 1.46
C GLY A 47 8.42 -12.43 0.23
N LEU A 48 8.31 -11.10 0.33
CA LEU A 48 7.88 -10.26 -0.78
C LEU A 48 8.90 -10.31 -1.92
N LYS A 49 8.39 -10.52 -3.13
CA LYS A 49 9.16 -10.43 -4.36
C LYS A 49 8.65 -9.26 -5.20
N PRO A 50 9.54 -8.39 -5.71
CA PRO A 50 9.12 -7.37 -6.65
C PRO A 50 8.57 -8.02 -7.92
N ARG A 51 7.67 -7.30 -8.61
CA ARG A 51 7.28 -7.68 -9.97
C ARG A 51 8.51 -7.53 -10.88
N PRO A 52 8.78 -8.48 -11.80
CA PRO A 52 9.92 -8.39 -12.69
C PRO A 52 9.99 -7.03 -13.41
N GLY A 53 11.14 -6.36 -13.35
CA GLY A 53 11.38 -5.06 -13.99
C GLY A 53 10.90 -3.84 -13.21
N ALA A 54 10.10 -4.00 -12.14
CA ALA A 54 9.51 -2.86 -11.44
C ALA A 54 10.55 -2.00 -10.69
N ILE A 55 11.54 -2.65 -10.08
CA ILE A 55 12.56 -1.96 -9.27
C ILE A 55 13.64 -1.37 -10.19
N GLU A 56 14.01 -2.12 -11.21
CA GLU A 56 14.96 -1.74 -12.25
C GLU A 56 14.50 -0.48 -12.97
N VAL A 57 13.26 -0.46 -13.50
CA VAL A 57 12.69 0.72 -14.18
C VAL A 57 12.64 1.93 -13.26
N PHE A 58 12.25 1.74 -11.99
CA PHE A 58 12.19 2.85 -11.04
C PHE A 58 13.59 3.46 -10.82
N HIS A 59 14.61 2.63 -10.65
CA HIS A 59 15.99 3.09 -10.47
C HIS A 59 16.57 3.74 -11.73
N GLU A 60 16.30 3.20 -12.91
CA GLU A 60 16.72 3.78 -14.19
C GLU A 60 16.13 5.18 -14.39
N LEU A 61 14.83 5.35 -14.14
CA LEU A 61 14.17 6.66 -14.20
C LEU A 61 14.74 7.63 -13.16
N HIS A 62 15.05 7.15 -11.96
CA HIS A 62 15.67 7.97 -10.91
C HIS A 62 17.08 8.44 -11.32
N ALA A 63 17.89 7.56 -11.93
CA ALA A 63 19.21 7.91 -12.44
C ALA A 63 19.17 8.95 -13.57
N LEU A 64 18.07 8.99 -14.33
CA LEU A 64 17.81 10.00 -15.35
C LEU A 64 17.23 11.32 -14.78
N GLY A 65 17.03 11.43 -13.46
CA GLY A 65 16.48 12.61 -12.81
C GLY A 65 14.96 12.78 -12.97
N VAL A 66 14.25 11.73 -13.38
CA VAL A 66 12.78 11.77 -13.47
C VAL A 66 12.19 11.81 -12.06
N GLN A 67 11.31 12.78 -11.82
CA GLN A 67 10.58 12.88 -10.56
C GLN A 67 9.59 11.73 -10.42
N GLN A 68 9.65 11.05 -9.28
CA GLN A 68 8.88 9.84 -9.02
C GLN A 68 8.31 9.84 -7.60
N ALA A 69 7.12 9.26 -7.46
CA ALA A 69 6.46 9.06 -6.18
C ALA A 69 5.71 7.72 -6.16
N VAL A 70 5.68 7.06 -4.99
CA VAL A 70 4.88 5.85 -4.77
C VAL A 70 3.58 6.21 -4.08
N VAL A 71 2.46 5.68 -4.58
CA VAL A 71 1.13 5.93 -4.02
C VAL A 71 0.44 4.62 -3.66
N SER A 72 -0.02 4.49 -2.41
CA SER A 72 -0.62 3.26 -1.88
C SER A 72 -1.87 3.53 -1.02
N ASN A 73 -2.82 2.60 -1.06
CA ASN A 73 -3.98 2.54 -0.15
C ASN A 73 -3.65 1.82 1.18
N SER A 74 -2.42 1.35 1.35
CA SER A 74 -1.93 0.78 2.60
C SER A 74 -1.55 1.87 3.60
N ASP A 75 -1.56 1.51 4.88
CA ASP A 75 -1.04 2.35 5.95
C ASP A 75 0.48 2.54 5.84
N ARG A 76 0.97 3.65 6.37
CA ARG A 76 2.37 4.09 6.35
C ARG A 76 3.33 2.98 6.74
N MET A 77 3.07 2.30 7.86
CA MET A 77 3.92 1.19 8.33
C MET A 77 4.08 0.06 7.31
N ILE A 78 3.01 -0.24 6.55
CA ILE A 78 3.01 -1.29 5.52
C ILE A 78 3.74 -0.81 4.27
N VAL A 79 3.50 0.44 3.85
CA VAL A 79 4.22 1.05 2.72
C VAL A 79 5.73 1.01 2.97
N ASP A 80 6.16 1.45 4.16
CA ASP A 80 7.58 1.54 4.49
C ASP A 80 8.23 0.17 4.62
N ALA A 81 7.55 -0.81 5.23
CA ALA A 81 8.03 -2.19 5.32
C ALA A 81 8.19 -2.83 3.93
N ASN A 82 7.18 -2.69 3.06
CA ASN A 82 7.20 -3.25 1.72
C ASN A 82 8.30 -2.64 0.86
N LEU A 83 8.41 -1.31 0.87
CA LEU A 83 9.44 -0.59 0.10
C LEU A 83 10.85 -0.98 0.55
N ARG A 84 11.09 -1.09 1.86
CA ARG A 84 12.36 -1.55 2.40
C ARG A 84 12.70 -2.96 1.93
N MET A 85 11.74 -3.88 2.01
CA MET A 85 11.96 -5.28 1.65
C MET A 85 12.23 -5.50 0.17
N VAL A 86 11.61 -4.71 -0.71
CA VAL A 86 11.88 -4.79 -2.16
C VAL A 86 13.09 -3.95 -2.60
N GLY A 87 13.84 -3.37 -1.65
CA GLY A 87 15.04 -2.57 -1.93
C GLY A 87 14.76 -1.16 -2.50
N LEU A 88 13.52 -0.69 -2.43
CA LEU A 88 13.10 0.59 -3.01
C LEU A 88 13.00 1.69 -1.95
N THR A 89 14.12 2.04 -1.34
CA THR A 89 14.19 3.11 -0.33
C THR A 89 15.44 3.96 -0.52
N TYR A 90 15.27 5.28 -0.61
CA TYR A 90 16.37 6.24 -0.68
C TYR A 90 15.97 7.58 -0.05
N PRO A 91 16.94 8.41 0.40
CA PRO A 91 16.65 9.71 1.00
C PRO A 91 15.84 10.62 0.07
N GLY A 92 14.77 11.22 0.60
CA GLY A 92 13.94 12.16 -0.14
C GLY A 92 12.86 11.54 -1.03
N MET A 93 12.79 10.20 -1.13
CA MET A 93 11.74 9.50 -1.86
C MET A 93 10.35 9.95 -1.43
N LYS A 94 9.49 10.30 -2.40
CA LYS A 94 8.12 10.74 -2.15
C LYS A 94 7.18 9.55 -2.11
N THR A 95 6.45 9.41 -1.01
CA THR A 95 5.50 8.32 -0.83
C THR A 95 4.21 8.85 -0.22
N ILE A 96 3.07 8.48 -0.81
CA ILE A 96 1.74 8.79 -0.31
C ILE A 96 1.09 7.48 0.13
N SER A 97 0.80 7.39 1.42
CA SER A 97 0.05 6.30 2.05
C SER A 97 -1.42 6.69 2.24
N ARG A 98 -2.23 5.74 2.71
CA ARG A 98 -3.62 6.02 3.10
C ARG A 98 -3.70 7.12 4.17
N ASN A 99 -2.71 7.20 5.06
CA ASN A 99 -2.69 8.15 6.16
C ASN A 99 -2.41 9.60 5.73
N ASP A 100 -1.96 9.82 4.49
CA ASP A 100 -1.56 11.14 3.99
C ASP A 100 -2.69 11.91 3.27
N VAL A 101 -3.86 11.29 3.13
CA VAL A 101 -4.98 11.83 2.34
C VAL A 101 -6.31 11.65 3.06
N ARG A 102 -7.29 12.48 2.73
CA ARG A 102 -8.66 12.32 3.19
C ARG A 102 -9.33 11.18 2.44
N ASP A 103 -9.23 11.19 1.12
CA ASP A 103 -9.85 10.20 0.25
C ASP A 103 -8.78 9.34 -0.45
N GLY A 104 -8.77 8.02 -0.15
CA GLY A 104 -7.88 7.06 -0.80
C GLY A 104 -8.32 6.72 -2.24
N LYS A 105 -7.52 5.90 -2.95
CA LYS A 105 -7.90 5.42 -4.30
C LYS A 105 -9.27 4.71 -4.22
N PRO A 106 -10.17 4.88 -5.20
CA PRO A 106 -9.92 5.42 -6.56
C PRO A 106 -9.98 6.95 -6.67
N HIS A 107 -10.12 7.68 -5.56
CA HIS A 107 -10.09 9.15 -5.60
C HIS A 107 -8.74 9.68 -6.14
N ALA A 108 -8.77 10.86 -6.77
CA ALA A 108 -7.59 11.46 -7.40
C ALA A 108 -6.62 12.12 -6.40
N GLU A 109 -7.10 12.50 -5.21
CA GLU A 109 -6.32 13.18 -4.16
C GLU A 109 -4.91 12.60 -3.95
N PRO A 110 -4.71 11.28 -3.74
CA PRO A 110 -3.38 10.74 -3.49
C PRO A 110 -2.42 10.90 -4.67
N PHE A 111 -2.91 10.89 -5.91
CA PHE A 111 -2.09 11.12 -7.09
C PHE A 111 -1.77 12.61 -7.28
N LEU A 112 -2.75 13.49 -7.06
CA LEU A 112 -2.54 14.94 -7.10
C LEU A 112 -1.54 15.39 -6.03
N ARG A 113 -1.64 14.83 -4.82
CA ARG A 113 -0.69 15.08 -3.74
C ARG A 113 0.71 14.59 -4.09
N ALA A 114 0.82 13.41 -4.69
CA ALA A 114 2.11 12.88 -5.15
C ALA A 114 2.75 13.80 -6.19
N ALA A 115 1.98 14.25 -7.18
CA ALA A 115 2.45 15.17 -8.22
C ALA A 115 2.85 16.55 -7.67
N TYR A 116 2.19 17.03 -6.61
CA TYR A 116 2.55 18.29 -5.96
C TYR A 116 3.86 18.22 -5.17
N LEU A 117 4.19 17.05 -4.59
CA LEU A 117 5.37 16.86 -3.74
C LEU A 117 6.63 16.39 -4.51
N ALA A 118 6.45 15.92 -5.75
CA ALA A 118 7.49 15.39 -6.61
C ALA A 118 8.20 16.51 -7.39
#